data_AF-A0A3D4B0E1-F1
#
_entry.id   AF-A0A3D4B0E1-F1
#
_cell.length_a   1.000
_cell.length_b   1.000
_cell.length_c   1.000
_cell.angle_alpha   90.00
_cell.angle_beta   90.00
_cell.angle_gamma   90.00
#
_symmetry.space_group_name_H-M   'P 1'
#
loop_
_entity.id
_entity.type
_entity.pdbx_description
1 polymer ?
#
loop_
_entity_poly.entity_id
_entity_poly.type
_entity_poly.pdbx_seq_one_letter_code
_entity_poly.pdbx_strand_id
1 'polypeptide(L)'
;MKKAGWGLMFILALLMFILAGRYLTLNPEEYFPEQKAVYIAHTTGLLIHIIGAMLTVIIGPFQFLPRIITKKYIRLHRWMGKIYLSGVVFGSLGGFYMALMAVGRCYRFHLLP
;
A
#
# COMPACT_ATOMS: atom_id res chain seq x y z
N MET A 1 -16.54 -3.00 -16.81
CA MET A 1 -16.39 -1.63 -16.26
C MET A 1 -16.41 -0.64 -17.41
N LYS A 2 -17.12 0.49 -17.28
CA LYS A 2 -17.09 1.56 -18.31
C LYS A 2 -15.66 2.12 -18.40
N LYS A 3 -15.23 2.55 -19.60
CA LYS A 3 -13.87 3.09 -19.83
C LYS A 3 -13.51 4.22 -18.85
N ALA A 4 -14.45 5.10 -18.56
CA ALA A 4 -14.29 6.19 -17.59
C ALA A 4 -14.01 5.69 -16.16
N GLY A 5 -14.72 4.66 -15.69
CA GLY A 5 -14.49 4.10 -14.35
C GLY A 5 -13.13 3.43 -14.22
N TRP A 6 -12.67 2.74 -15.27
CA TRP A 6 -11.32 2.18 -15.30
C TRP A 6 -10.25 3.28 -15.29
N GLY A 7 -10.43 4.32 -16.10
CA GLY A 7 -9.50 5.45 -16.17
C GLY A 7 -9.36 6.17 -14.83
N LEU A 8 -10.48 6.46 -14.16
CA LEU A 8 -10.48 7.07 -12.83
C LEU A 8 -9.72 6.21 -11.81
N MET A 9 -10.01 4.91 -11.76
CA MET A 9 -9.32 3.98 -10.87
C MET A 9 -7.80 3.96 -11.12
N PHE A 10 -7.37 3.94 -12.39
CA PHE A 10 -5.95 3.97 -12.74
C PHE A 10 -5.27 5.28 -12.31
N ILE A 11 -5.93 6.43 -12.53
CA ILE A 11 -5.41 7.74 -12.12
C ILE A 11 -5.27 7.82 -10.60
N LEU A 12 -6.28 7.39 -9.84
CA LEU A 12 -6.22 7.38 -8.38
C LEU A 12 -5.15 6.42 -7.86
N ALA A 13 -5.00 5.25 -8.49
CA ALA A 13 -3.95 4.30 -8.17
C ALA A 13 -2.55 4.89 -8.42
N LEU A 14 -2.36 5.55 -9.56
CA LEU A 14 -1.10 6.20 -9.92
C LEU A 14 -0.78 7.35 -8.97
N LEU A 15 -1.79 8.17 -8.61
CA LEU A 15 -1.63 9.24 -7.63
C LEU A 15 -1.18 8.68 -6.28
N MET A 16 -1.84 7.65 -5.77
CA MET A 16 -1.45 6.99 -4.52
C MET A 16 -0.03 6.40 -4.59
N PHE A 17 0.34 5.78 -5.72
CA PHE A 17 1.68 5.25 -5.92
C PHE A 17 2.76 6.34 -5.86
N ILE A 18 2.53 7.48 -6.52
CA ILE A 18 3.47 8.61 -6.52
C ILE A 18 3.57 9.24 -5.12
N LEU A 19 2.44 9.51 -4.47
CA LEU A 19 2.41 10.10 -3.14
C LEU A 19 3.08 9.20 -2.09
N ALA A 20 2.77 7.90 -2.10
CA ALA A 20 3.39 6.93 -1.19
C ALA A 20 4.89 6.73 -1.49
N GLY A 21 5.31 6.86 -2.75
CA GLY A 21 6.70 6.72 -3.16
C GLY A 21 7.66 7.69 -2.46
N ARG A 22 7.19 8.86 -2.00
CA ARG A 22 7.99 9.83 -1.24
C ARG A 22 8.60 9.24 0.03
N TYR A 23 7.89 8.31 0.68
CA TYR A 23 8.36 7.63 1.88
C TYR A 23 9.53 6.67 1.63
N LEU A 24 9.76 6.25 0.37
CA LEU A 24 10.91 5.41 0.02
C LEU A 24 12.24 6.18 0.04
N THR A 25 12.19 7.53 0.08
CA THR A 25 13.39 8.36 0.28
C THR A 25 13.98 8.22 1.67
N LEU A 26 13.21 7.67 2.63
CA LEU A 26 13.55 7.58 4.05
C LEU A 26 13.89 8.94 4.69
N ASN A 27 13.49 10.04 4.05
CA ASN A 27 13.66 11.38 4.59
C ASN A 27 12.63 11.63 5.69
N PRO A 28 13.06 11.85 6.95
CA PRO A 28 12.13 12.06 8.05
C PRO A 28 11.21 13.28 7.91
N GLU A 29 11.55 14.24 7.05
CA GLU A 29 10.71 15.42 6.76
C GLU A 29 9.48 15.08 5.91
N GLU A 30 9.46 13.91 5.28
CA GLU A 30 8.30 13.40 4.52
C GLU A 30 7.27 12.69 5.41
N TYR A 31 7.61 12.43 6.68
CA TYR A 31 6.76 11.69 7.60
C TYR A 31 5.78 12.61 8.33
N PHE A 32 4.62 12.06 8.70
CA PHE A 32 3.68 12.77 9.57
C PHE A 32 4.36 13.13 10.90
N PRO A 33 4.32 14.40 11.34
CA PRO A 33 4.98 14.83 12.58
C PRO A 33 4.62 13.96 13.78
N GLU A 34 3.36 13.55 13.90
CA GLU A 34 2.84 12.76 15.01
C GLU A 34 3.31 11.30 14.98
N GLN A 35 3.67 10.75 13.82
CA GLN A 35 4.14 9.37 13.67
C GLN A 35 5.63 9.26 13.36
N LYS A 36 6.34 10.39 13.18
CA LYS A 36 7.74 10.46 12.74
C LYS A 36 8.65 9.55 13.56
N ALA A 37 8.56 9.62 14.89
CA ALA A 37 9.36 8.79 15.79
C ALA A 37 9.07 7.29 15.62
N VAL A 38 7.79 6.91 15.49
CA VAL A 38 7.36 5.52 15.25
C VAL A 38 7.87 5.03 13.91
N TYR A 39 7.79 5.85 12.86
CA TYR A 39 8.24 5.52 11.51
C TYR A 39 9.76 5.30 11.44
N ILE A 40 10.53 6.11 12.17
CA ILE A 40 11.98 5.95 12.30
C ILE A 40 12.30 4.68 13.10
N ALA A 41 11.64 4.45 14.24
CA ALA A 41 11.89 3.28 15.09
C ALA A 41 11.47 1.96 14.41
N HIS A 42 10.45 1.99 13.55
CA HIS A 42 9.84 0.82 12.93
C HIS A 42 9.89 0.87 11.39
N THR A 43 10.99 1.39 10.83
CA THR A 43 11.15 1.59 9.38
C THR A 43 10.94 0.31 8.57
N THR A 44 11.34 -0.86 9.09
CA THR A 44 11.10 -2.14 8.40
C THR A 44 9.60 -2.42 8.21
N GLY A 45 8.79 -2.22 9.25
CA GLY A 45 7.34 -2.40 9.19
C GLY A 45 6.67 -1.39 8.24
N LEU A 46 7.15 -0.14 8.29
CA LEU A 46 6.74 0.93 7.38
C LEU A 46 7.03 0.57 5.92
N LEU A 47 8.25 0.13 5.60
CA LEU A 47 8.64 -0.24 4.24
C LEU A 47 7.86 -1.44 3.72
N ILE A 48 7.68 -2.48 4.55
CA ILE A 48 6.86 -3.65 4.19
C ILE A 48 5.42 -3.21 3.87
N HIS A 49 4.85 -2.32 4.68
CA HIS A 49 3.51 -1.78 4.44
C HIS A 49 3.44 -1.00 3.12
N ILE A 50 4.33 -0.02 2.93
CA ILE A 50 4.31 0.89 1.79
C ILE A 50 4.60 0.17 0.49
N ILE A 51 5.64 -0.65 0.42
CA ILE A 51 6.00 -1.38 -0.79
C ILE A 51 4.89 -2.37 -1.16
N GLY A 52 4.33 -3.10 -0.18
CA GLY A 52 3.21 -4.00 -0.39
C GLY A 52 1.95 -3.28 -0.88
N ALA A 53 1.60 -2.15 -0.27
CA ALA A 53 0.46 -1.32 -0.66
C ALA A 53 0.65 -0.70 -2.05
N MET A 54 1.82 -0.15 -2.36
CA MET A 54 2.15 0.42 -3.66
C MET A 54 2.02 -0.62 -4.78
N LEU A 55 2.58 -1.82 -4.57
CA LEU A 55 2.49 -2.93 -5.51
C LEU A 55 1.03 -3.36 -5.75
N THR A 56 0.26 -3.46 -4.67
CA THR A 56 -1.17 -3.82 -4.73
C THR A 56 -1.97 -2.80 -5.53
N VAL A 57 -1.82 -1.52 -5.20
CA VAL A 57 -2.58 -0.42 -5.78
C VAL A 57 -2.26 -0.25 -7.26
N ILE A 58 -0.99 -0.32 -7.67
CA ILE A 58 -0.63 -0.15 -9.09
C ILE A 58 -1.04 -1.34 -9.96
N ILE A 59 -1.04 -2.57 -9.42
CA ILE A 59 -1.46 -3.77 -10.16
C ILE A 59 -2.98 -3.89 -10.25
N GLY A 60 -3.72 -3.44 -9.23
CA GLY A 60 -5.17 -3.54 -9.14
C GLY A 60 -5.91 -3.14 -10.42
N PRO A 61 -5.67 -1.97 -11.03
CA PRO A 61 -6.34 -1.54 -12.24
C PRO A 61 -6.27 -2.52 -13.41
N PHE A 62 -5.13 -3.19 -13.57
CA PHE A 62 -4.92 -4.13 -14.67
C PHE A 62 -5.68 -5.44 -14.47
N GLN A 63 -6.06 -5.80 -13.24
CA GLN A 63 -6.93 -6.95 -12.97
C GLN A 63 -8.32 -6.80 -13.57
N PHE A 64 -8.80 -5.57 -13.74
CA PHE A 64 -10.13 -5.26 -14.27
C PHE A 64 -10.13 -4.84 -15.74
N LEU A 65 -8.98 -4.94 -16.43
CA LEU A 65 -8.87 -4.58 -17.83
C LEU A 65 -9.41 -5.74 -18.70
N PRO A 66 -10.51 -5.56 -19.46
CA PRO A 66 -11.14 -6.66 -20.20
C PRO A 66 -10.21 -7.37 -21.19
N ARG A 67 -9.24 -6.63 -21.74
CA ARG A 67 -8.23 -7.16 -22.67
C ARG A 67 -7.34 -8.24 -22.03
N ILE A 68 -7.07 -8.12 -20.72
CA ILE A 68 -6.23 -9.06 -19.96
C ILE A 68 -7.04 -10.29 -19.51
N ILE A 69 -8.35 -10.13 -19.28
CA ILE A 69 -9.27 -11.22 -18.92
C ILE A 69 -9.79 -11.91 -20.18
N THR A 70 -8.88 -12.40 -21.02
CA THR A 70 -9.20 -13.15 -22.24
C THR A 70 -8.48 -14.50 -22.21
N LYS A 71 -8.96 -15.49 -22.98
CA LYS A 71 -8.30 -16.81 -23.06
C LYS A 71 -6.81 -16.72 -23.41
N LYS A 72 -6.41 -15.69 -24.19
CA LYS A 72 -5.03 -15.43 -24.58
C LYS A 72 -4.14 -14.95 -23.42
N TYR A 73 -4.67 -14.13 -22.51
CA TYR A 73 -3.89 -13.49 -21.44
C TYR A 73 -4.27 -13.96 -20.02
N ILE A 74 -5.05 -15.03 -19.89
CA ILE A 74 -5.49 -15.56 -18.59
C ILE A 74 -4.32 -15.96 -17.68
N ARG A 75 -3.20 -16.44 -18.24
CA ARG A 75 -1.98 -16.74 -17.48
C ARG A 75 -1.39 -15.47 -16.86
N LEU A 76 -1.33 -14.38 -17.64
CA LEU A 76 -0.88 -13.07 -17.16
C LEU A 76 -1.78 -12.57 -16.04
N HIS A 77 -3.11 -12.61 -16.22
CA HIS A 77 -4.08 -12.25 -15.19
C HIS A 77 -3.81 -12.99 -13.87
N ARG A 78 -3.62 -14.31 -13.92
CA ARG A 78 -3.32 -15.14 -12.74
C ARG A 78 -2.00 -14.78 -12.07
N TRP A 79 -0.93 -14.57 -12.84
CA TRP A 79 0.37 -14.15 -12.27
C TRP A 79 0.30 -12.78 -11.62
N MET A 80 -0.33 -11.82 -12.29
CA MET A 80 -0.59 -10.50 -11.71
C MET A 80 -1.45 -10.62 -10.45
N GLY A 81 -2.41 -11.55 -10.42
CA GLY A 81 -3.25 -11.81 -9.25
C GLY A 81 -2.44 -12.35 -8.07
N LYS A 82 -1.47 -13.23 -8.32
CA LYS A 82 -0.53 -13.71 -7.28
C LYS A 82 0.31 -12.56 -6.73
N ILE A 83 0.88 -11.73 -7.59
CA ILE A 83 1.68 -10.57 -7.17
C ILE A 83 0.83 -9.58 -6.37
N TYR A 84 -0.41 -9.32 -6.83
CA TYR A 84 -1.38 -8.50 -6.12
C TYR A 84 -1.66 -9.07 -4.71
N LEU A 85 -1.97 -10.37 -4.59
CA LEU A 85 -2.25 -11.00 -3.30
C LEU A 85 -1.02 -11.04 -2.38
N SER A 86 0.18 -11.28 -2.90
CA SER A 86 1.41 -11.13 -2.13
C SER A 86 1.57 -9.71 -1.60
N GLY A 87 1.34 -8.69 -2.44
CA GLY A 87 1.35 -7.29 -2.04
C GLY A 87 0.35 -7.00 -0.93
N VAL A 88 -0.87 -7.54 -1.03
CA VAL A 88 -1.91 -7.42 0.01
C VAL A 88 -1.42 -8.03 1.31
N VAL A 89 -0.90 -9.27 1.28
CA VAL A 89 -0.43 -9.95 2.50
C VAL A 89 0.69 -9.17 3.18
N PHE A 90 1.75 -8.81 2.46
CA PHE A 90 2.86 -8.06 3.04
C PHE A 90 2.44 -6.66 3.48
N GLY A 91 1.68 -5.94 2.65
CA GLY A 91 1.14 -4.63 2.97
C GLY A 91 0.29 -4.64 4.24
N SER A 92 -0.60 -5.63 4.37
CA SER A 92 -1.45 -5.82 5.55
C SER A 92 -0.65 -6.20 6.79
N LEU A 93 0.35 -7.09 6.68
CA LEU A 93 1.20 -7.46 7.82
C LEU A 93 2.02 -6.27 8.33
N GLY A 94 2.63 -5.50 7.43
CA GLY A 94 3.35 -4.27 7.77
C GLY A 94 2.42 -3.25 8.41
N GLY A 95 1.24 -3.01 7.82
CA GLY A 95 0.27 -2.05 8.35
C GLY A 95 -0.29 -2.47 9.71
N PHE A 96 -0.57 -3.76 9.89
CA PHE A 96 -1.01 -4.32 11.17
C PHE A 96 0.06 -4.15 12.25
N TYR A 97 1.32 -4.46 11.94
CA TYR A 97 2.45 -4.24 12.85
C TYR A 97 2.59 -2.76 13.22
N MET A 98 2.55 -1.84 12.25
CA MET A 98 2.61 -0.40 12.51
C MET A 98 1.43 0.09 13.35
N ALA A 99 0.24 -0.47 13.17
CA ALA A 99 -0.93 -0.15 13.98
C ALA A 99 -0.78 -0.59 15.46
N LEU A 100 0.10 -1.55 15.77
CA LEU A 100 0.44 -1.90 17.15
C LEU A 100 1.29 -0.80 17.83
N MET A 101 2.10 -0.09 17.05
CA MET A 101 3.05 0.93 17.53
C MET A 101 2.56 2.37 17.35
N ALA A 102 1.43 2.55 16.67
CA ALA A 102 0.86 3.87 16.39
C ALA A 102 0.60 4.65 17.69
N VAL A 103 0.87 5.96 17.65
CA VAL A 103 0.81 6.84 18.82
C VAL A 103 -0.53 6.81 19.56
N GLY A 104 -1.65 6.52 18.88
CA GLY A 104 -2.96 6.32 19.52
C GLY A 104 -3.00 5.18 20.56
N ARG A 105 -2.12 4.18 20.44
CA ARG A 105 -1.90 3.16 21.48
C ARG A 105 -1.01 3.67 22.61
N CYS A 106 0.02 4.46 22.31
CA CYS A 106 0.93 5.03 23.32
C CYS A 106 0.20 6.01 24.27
N TYR A 107 -0.71 6.85 23.74
CA TYR A 107 -1.55 7.72 24.57
C TYR A 107 -2.56 6.96 25.45
N ARG A 108 -3.03 5.79 25.01
CA ARG A 108 -3.96 4.96 25.81
C ARG A 108 -3.27 4.36 27.05
N PHE A 109 -1.96 4.11 27.01
CA PHE A 109 -1.21 3.58 28.16
C PHE A 109 -0.64 4.65 29.10
N HIS A 110 -0.52 5.92 28.66
CA HIS A 110 -0.07 7.02 29.52
C HIS A 110 -1.22 7.69 30.30
N LEU A 111 -2.48 7.37 29.99
CA LEU A 111 -3.70 7.87 30.65
C LEU A 111 -4.42 6.80 31.49
N LEU A 112 -3.83 5.62 31.64
CA LEU A 112 -4.28 4.63 32.61
C LEU A 112 -3.37 4.75 33.85
N PRO A 113 -3.92 5.09 35.03
CA PRO A 113 -3.16 5.13 36.28
C PRO A 113 -2.61 3.74 36.66
#